data_AF-A0A939RDT9-F1
#
_entry.id   AF-A0A939RDT9-F1
#
_cell.length_a   1.000
_cell.length_b   1.000
_cell.length_c   1.000
_cell.angle_alpha   90.00
_cell.angle_beta   90.00
_cell.angle_gamma   90.00
#
_symmetry.space_group_name_H-M   'P 1'
#
loop_
_entity.id
_entity.type
_entity.pdbx_description
1 polymer ?
#
loop_
_entity_poly.entity_id
_entity_poly.type
_entity_poly.pdbx_seq_one_letter_code
_entity_poly.pdbx_strand_id
1 'polypeptide(L)' 'MKYGYFDDSAREYVIDRVDLPVSWTNYLGVEDMAAVVNHTAGGYCFYKTPEYHRISRFHGNNVPMDRPG' A
#
# COMPACT_ATOMS: atom_id res chain seq x y z
N MET A 1 1.07 22.07 -2.11
CA MET A 1 -0.21 21.53 -1.56
C MET A 1 0.13 20.35 -0.65
N LYS A 2 -0.67 20.10 0.39
CA LYS A 2 -0.53 18.95 1.29
C LYS A 2 -1.72 18.01 1.08
N TYR A 3 -1.51 16.71 1.25
CA TYR A 3 -2.54 15.68 1.17
C TYR A 3 -2.69 14.87 2.48
N GLY A 4 -2.08 15.40 3.54
CA GLY A 4 -1.95 14.74 4.82
C GLY A 4 -0.94 15.42 5.73
N TYR A 5 -0.70 14.81 6.88
CA TYR A 5 0.19 15.31 7.92
C TYR A 5 0.77 14.17 8.77
N PHE A 6 1.86 14.44 9.48
CA PHE A 6 2.40 13.52 10.48
C PHE A 6 1.62 13.67 11.79
N ASP A 7 1.16 12.56 12.35
CA ASP A 7 0.74 12.44 13.73
C ASP A 7 1.86 11.76 14.50
N ASP A 8 2.73 12.57 15.10
CA ASP A 8 3.90 12.08 15.85
C ASP A 8 3.51 11.28 17.10
N SER A 9 2.32 11.54 17.66
CA SER A 9 1.83 10.85 18.84
C SER A 9 1.42 9.40 18.52
N ALA A 10 0.76 9.21 17.37
CA ALA A 10 0.44 7.89 16.83
C ALA A 10 1.64 7.24 16.12
N ARG A 11 2.62 8.04 15.71
CA ARG A 11 3.73 7.67 14.82
C ARG A 11 3.21 7.28 13.42
N GLU A 12 2.27 8.06 12.91
CA GLU A 12 1.56 7.79 11.66
C GLU A 12 1.67 8.97 10.70
N TYR A 13 1.48 8.68 9.41
CA TYR A 13 1.17 9.70 8.42
C TYR A 13 -0.31 9.59 8.05
N VAL A 14 -1.09 10.62 8.36
CA VAL A 14 -2.53 10.67 8.13
C VAL A 14 -2.78 11.27 6.75
N ILE A 15 -3.41 10.51 5.86
CA ILE A 15 -3.86 10.97 4.54
C ILE A 15 -5.30 11.48 4.67
N ASP A 16 -5.52 12.79 4.59
CA ASP A 16 -6.84 13.43 4.71
C ASP A 16 -7.47 13.73 3.33
N ARG A 17 -6.68 13.66 2.27
CA ARG A 17 -7.10 13.82 0.87
C ARG A 17 -6.69 12.61 0.03
N VAL A 18 -7.68 11.86 -0.45
CA VAL A 18 -7.48 10.59 -1.17
C VAL A 18 -7.01 10.80 -2.62
N ASP A 19 -7.19 12.00 -3.19
CA ASP A 19 -6.80 12.39 -4.55
C ASP A 19 -5.29 12.70 -4.68
N LEU A 20 -4.46 11.81 -4.12
CA LEU A 20 -3.01 11.89 -4.15
C LEU A 20 -2.47 11.92 -5.59
N PRO A 21 -1.32 12.60 -5.84
CA PRO A 21 -0.73 12.66 -7.18
C PRO A 21 -0.21 11.29 -7.65
N VAL A 22 0.05 10.37 -6.72
CA VAL A 22 0.47 8.98 -6.96
C VAL A 22 0.08 8.13 -5.75
N SER A 23 -0.08 6.82 -5.97
CA SER A 23 -0.29 5.82 -4.92
C SER A 23 0.78 5.92 -3.83
N TRP A 24 0.34 6.08 -2.59
CA TRP A 24 1.22 5.99 -1.41
C TRP A 24 0.97 4.67 -0.70
N THR A 25 2.04 3.93 -0.44
CA THR A 25 1.99 2.58 0.11
C THR A 25 2.59 2.49 1.51
N ASN A 26 2.13 1.50 2.26
CA ASN A 26 2.74 1.01 3.48
C ASN A 26 3.02 -0.49 3.35
N TYR A 27 3.91 -0.99 4.19
CA TYR A 27 4.23 -2.40 4.33
C TYR A 27 3.68 -2.93 5.65
N LEU A 28 2.97 -4.05 5.59
CA LEU A 28 2.55 -4.81 6.76
C LEU A 28 3.38 -6.09 6.87
N GLY A 29 3.74 -6.49 8.08
CA GLY A 29 4.53 -7.70 8.35
C GLY A 29 5.99 -7.42 8.67
N VAL A 30 6.60 -8.27 9.50
CA VAL A 30 7.99 -8.13 9.99
C VAL A 30 8.86 -9.37 9.73
N GLU A 31 8.25 -10.50 9.38
CA GLU A 31 8.92 -11.78 9.15
C GLU A 31 8.51 -12.34 7.78
N ASP A 32 8.08 -13.60 7.74
CA ASP A 32 7.81 -14.30 6.49
C ASP A 32 6.54 -13.79 5.78
N MET A 33 5.51 -13.38 6.53
CA MET A 33 4.27 -12.89 5.94
C MET A 33 4.34 -11.37 5.80
N ALA A 34 4.18 -10.87 4.57
CA ALA A 34 4.18 -9.44 4.30
C ALA A 34 3.10 -9.03 3.28
N ALA A 35 2.68 -7.76 3.36
CA ALA A 35 1.78 -7.15 2.40
C ALA A 35 2.23 -5.74 2.05
N VAL A 36 2.07 -5.36 0.78
CA VAL A 36 2.11 -3.99 0.32
C VAL A 36 0.67 -3.53 0.20
N VAL A 37 0.30 -2.44 0.87
CA VAL A 37 -1.05 -1.86 0.84
C VAL A 37 -0.97 -0.36 0.63
N ASN A 38 -1.81 0.17 -0.26
CA ASN A 38 -1.90 1.60 -0.50
C ASN A 38 -3.06 2.25 0.27
N HIS A 39 -3.16 3.58 0.17
CA HIS A 39 -4.18 4.40 0.83
C HIS A 39 -5.63 4.14 0.37
N THR A 40 -5.82 3.35 -0.69
CA THR A 40 -7.13 2.93 -1.23
C THR A 40 -7.37 1.42 -1.10
N ALA A 41 -6.59 0.74 -0.25
CA ALA A 41 -6.60 -0.71 -0.02
C ALA A 41 -6.14 -1.59 -1.21
N GLY A 42 -5.58 -1.00 -2.25
CA GLY A 42 -4.88 -1.71 -3.32
C GLY A 42 -3.57 -2.34 -2.84
N GLY A 43 -3.09 -3.39 -3.54
CA GLY A 43 -1.79 -3.98 -3.27
C GLY A 43 -1.77 -5.52 -3.38
N TYR A 44 -0.88 -6.17 -2.62
CA TYR A 44 -0.78 -7.63 -2.57
C TYR A 44 -0.08 -8.14 -1.31
N CYS A 45 -0.30 -9.41 -0.98
CA CYS A 45 0.40 -10.12 0.10
C CYS A 45 1.13 -11.38 -0.39
N PHE A 46 2.16 -11.77 0.35
CA PHE A 46 3.04 -12.88 0.01
C PHE A 46 3.67 -13.51 1.26
N TYR A 47 4.12 -14.77 1.14
CA TYR A 47 4.85 -15.49 2.18
C TYR A 47 6.29 -15.80 1.74
N LYS A 48 7.30 -15.24 2.40
CA LYS A 48 8.74 -15.31 2.13
C LYS A 48 9.19 -14.63 0.84
N THR A 49 8.57 -14.96 -0.30
CA THR A 49 8.97 -14.44 -1.61
C THR A 49 7.78 -13.84 -2.36
N PRO A 50 7.87 -12.56 -2.79
CA PRO A 50 6.82 -11.91 -3.57
C PRO A 50 6.75 -12.41 -5.02
N GLU A 51 7.75 -13.18 -5.49
CA GLU A 51 7.79 -13.75 -6.83
C GLU A 51 7.12 -15.13 -6.86
N TYR A 52 7.53 -16.05 -5.99
CA TYR A 52 7.09 -17.45 -6.05
C TYR A 52 5.93 -17.79 -5.10
N HIS A 53 5.70 -17.00 -4.05
CA HIS A 53 4.70 -17.27 -3.00
C HIS A 53 3.78 -16.07 -2.78
N ARG A 54 3.43 -15.41 -3.88
CA ARG A 54 2.41 -14.35 -3.86
C ARG A 54 1.03 -14.96 -3.70
N ILE A 55 0.25 -14.43 -2.76
CA ILE A 55 -1.09 -14.92 -2.45
C ILE A 55 -2.14 -14.16 -3.26
N SER A 56 -2.08 -12.82 -3.30
CA SER A 56 -3.01 -11.98 -4.06
C SER A 56 -2.35 -11.34 -5.28
N ARG A 57 -3.12 -11.14 -6.36
CA ARG A 57 -2.62 -10.56 -7.60
C ARG A 57 -2.58 -9.04 -7.52
N PHE A 58 -1.52 -8.45 -8.06
CA PHE A 58 -1.37 -7.02 -8.27
C PHE A 58 -1.09 -6.73 -9.75
N HIS A 59 -1.70 -5.69 -10.30
CA HIS A 59 -1.45 -5.23 -11.67
C HIS A 59 -0.65 -3.92 -11.65
N GLY A 60 0.64 -4.01 -11.97
CA GLY A 60 1.47 -2.82 -12.20
C GLY A 60 1.00 -2.06 -13.44
N ASN A 61 1.02 -0.73 -13.37
CA ASN A 61 0.60 0.16 -14.46
C ASN A 61 -0.83 -0.09 -14.97
N ASN A 62 -1.74 -0.47 -14.06
CA ASN A 62 -3.14 -0.67 -14.42
C ASN A 62 -3.85 0.68 -14.72
N VAL A 63 -4.95 0.60 -15.47
CA VAL A 63 -5.84 1.74 -15.75
C VAL A 63 -7.26 1.34 -15.37
N PRO A 64 -7.85 1.92 -14.30
CA PRO A 64 -7.25 2.91 -13.39
C PRO A 64 -6.13 2.30 -12.53
N MET A 65 -5.23 3.16 -12.03
CA MET A 65 -4.17 2.76 -11.10
C MET A 65 -4.76 2.10 -9.84
N ASP A 66 -3.94 1.34 -9.12
CA ASP A 66 -4.24 0.81 -7.80
C ASP A 66 -5.36 -0.24 -7.71
N ARG A 67 -5.71 -0.87 -8.84
CA ARG A 67 -6.67 -2.00 -8.89
C ARG A 67 -6.03 -3.28 -9.43
N PRO A 68 -6.49 -4.47 -9.02
CA PRO A 68 -7.41 -4.77 -7.92
C PRO A 68 -6.70 -4.76 -6.55
N GLY A 69 -7.51 -4.72 -5.50
CA GLY A 69 -7.19 -4.84 -4.08
C GLY A 69 -8.36 -4.36 -3.25
#